data_AF-A0A0C5VKE6-F1
#
_entry.id   AF-A0A0C5VKE6-F1
#
_cell.length_a   1.000
_cell.length_b   1.000
_cell.length_c   1.000
_cell.angle_alpha   90.00
_cell.angle_beta   90.00
_cell.angle_gamma   90.00
#
_symmetry.space_group_name_H-M   'P 1'
#
loop_
_entity.id
_entity.type
_entity.pdbx_description
1 polymer ?
#
loop_
_entity_poly.entity_id
_entity_poly.type
_entity_poly.pdbx_seq_one_letter_code
_entity_poly.pdbx_strand_id
1 'polypeptide(L)'
;MGRSLLHEHISASGNLSMNTQTNPFDDDSLSFFVLLNDQEQYSLWPAFAAIPEGWRTACGPESRSHCLQYIESHWQDIRPLSLRTKLA
;
A
#
# COMPACT_ATOMS: atom_id res chain seq x y z
N MET A 1 32.66 27.56 -41.92
CA MET A 1 33.29 28.60 -41.06
C MET A 1 32.59 28.54 -39.71
N GLY A 2 33.31 28.31 -38.60
CA GLY A 2 32.71 28.35 -37.26
C GLY A 2 32.99 27.20 -36.28
N ARG A 3 34.22 26.65 -36.28
CA ARG A 3 34.98 26.13 -35.11
C ARG A 3 34.32 25.13 -34.13
N SER A 4 34.81 23.90 -34.22
CA SER A 4 34.99 22.95 -33.11
C SER A 4 36.11 23.42 -32.16
N LEU A 5 36.00 23.19 -30.83
CA LEU A 5 37.05 22.71 -29.89
C LEU A 5 36.71 22.91 -28.38
N LEU A 6 36.49 21.78 -27.69
CA LEU A 6 37.04 21.32 -26.39
C LEU A 6 36.65 21.91 -25.01
N HIS A 7 36.62 20.94 -24.06
CA HIS A 7 36.49 20.94 -22.58
C HIS A 7 35.06 21.05 -22.03
N GLU A 8 34.51 20.11 -21.24
CA GLU A 8 35.14 19.26 -20.21
C GLU A 8 34.50 17.86 -20.10
N HIS A 9 35.34 16.85 -19.87
CA HIS A 9 34.96 15.66 -19.13
C HIS A 9 35.05 15.98 -17.63
N ILE A 10 33.93 16.03 -16.91
CA ILE A 10 33.91 15.83 -15.46
C ILE A 10 33.01 14.63 -15.14
N SER A 11 33.61 13.60 -14.58
CA SER A 11 32.93 12.55 -13.83
C SER A 11 32.51 13.12 -12.47
N ALA A 12 31.23 13.03 -12.11
CA ALA A 12 30.80 13.21 -10.72
C ALA A 12 29.57 12.34 -10.42
N SER A 13 29.74 11.51 -9.40
CA SER A 13 28.79 10.63 -8.76
C SER A 13 27.46 11.29 -8.38
N GLY A 14 26.39 10.48 -8.44
CA GLY A 14 25.24 10.57 -7.54
C GLY A 14 24.11 11.48 -8.00
N ASN A 15 23.03 10.88 -8.52
CA ASN A 15 21.71 11.02 -7.91
C ASN A 15 20.72 10.04 -8.54
N LEU A 16 20.61 8.83 -7.98
CA LEU A 16 19.39 8.05 -8.09
C LEU A 16 18.83 7.97 -6.67
N SER A 17 18.21 9.05 -6.19
CA SER A 17 17.24 8.93 -5.10
C SER A 17 16.08 8.08 -5.61
N MET A 18 16.26 6.76 -5.56
CA MET A 18 15.16 5.82 -5.41
C MET A 18 14.54 6.16 -4.07
N ASN A 19 13.55 7.05 -4.09
CA ASN A 19 12.69 7.25 -2.94
C ASN A 19 11.88 5.96 -2.74
N THR A 20 12.49 4.98 -2.06
CA THR A 20 11.80 3.83 -1.49
C THR A 20 11.20 4.27 -0.15
N GLN A 21 10.30 5.25 -0.17
CA GLN A 21 9.44 5.51 0.99
C GLN A 21 8.54 4.28 1.11
N THR A 22 8.99 3.30 1.90
CA THR A 22 8.14 2.19 2.33
C THR A 22 6.89 2.80 2.91
N ASN A 23 5.77 2.58 2.23
CA ASN A 23 4.47 3.03 2.68
C ASN A 23 4.21 2.34 4.03
N PRO A 24 3.82 3.04 5.11
CA PRO A 24 3.55 2.40 6.41
C PRO A 24 2.48 1.30 6.35
N PHE A 25 1.65 1.26 5.29
CA PHE A 25 0.68 0.18 5.05
C PHE A 25 1.29 -1.09 4.42
N ASP A 26 2.54 -1.02 3.96
CA ASP A 26 3.27 -2.11 3.32
C ASP A 26 4.41 -2.66 4.19
N ASP A 27 4.57 -2.14 5.41
CA ASP A 27 5.58 -2.62 6.35
C ASP A 27 5.04 -3.82 7.17
N ASP A 28 5.45 -5.04 6.81
CA ASP A 28 5.07 -6.27 7.52
C ASP A 28 5.59 -6.34 8.98
N SER A 29 6.51 -5.45 9.38
CA SER A 29 7.03 -5.36 10.76
C SER A 29 6.04 -4.65 11.70
N LEU A 30 5.03 -3.97 11.15
CA LEU A 30 4.02 -3.24 11.91
C LEU A 30 2.80 -4.11 12.18
N SER A 31 2.10 -3.78 13.26
CA SER A 31 0.79 -4.36 13.54
C SER A 31 -0.31 -3.53 12.88
N PHE A 32 -1.33 -4.22 12.37
CA PHE A 32 -2.46 -3.62 11.68
C PHE A 32 -3.78 -4.04 12.30
N PHE A 33 -4.77 -3.20 12.10
CA PHE A 33 -6.17 -3.48 12.30
C PHE A 33 -6.86 -3.61 10.95
N VAL A 34 -7.85 -4.49 10.89
CA VAL A 34 -8.88 -4.41 9.86
C VAL A 34 -10.01 -3.58 10.43
N LEU A 35 -10.26 -2.42 9.84
CA LEU A 35 -11.39 -1.59 10.16
C LEU A 35 -12.57 -1.92 9.25
N LEU A 36 -13.76 -1.78 9.80
CA LEU A 36 -15.02 -1.91 9.10
C LEU A 36 -15.84 -0.65 9.37
N ASN A 37 -16.38 -0.03 8.33
CA ASN A 37 -17.32 1.07 8.50
C ASN A 37 -18.78 0.58 8.44
N ASP A 38 -19.72 1.49 8.69
CA ASP A 38 -21.16 1.20 8.60
C ASP A 38 -21.64 0.86 7.18
N GLN A 39 -20.82 1.14 6.15
CA GLN A 39 -21.08 0.75 4.76
C GLN A 39 -20.49 -0.63 4.41
N GLU A 40 -20.09 -1.42 5.43
CA GLU A 40 -19.49 -2.74 5.29
C GLU A 40 -18.19 -2.77 4.45
N GLN A 41 -17.47 -1.64 4.40
CA GLN A 41 -16.19 -1.55 3.72
C GLN A 41 -15.05 -1.88 4.68
N TYR A 42 -14.14 -2.73 4.22
CA TYR A 42 -12.95 -3.10 4.96
C TYR A 42 -11.76 -2.20 4.59
N SER A 43 -10.99 -1.76 5.59
CA SER A 43 -9.76 -0.99 5.40
C SER A 43 -8.65 -1.53 6.30
N LEU A 44 -7.45 -1.68 5.74
CA LEU A 44 -6.26 -2.00 6.53
C LEU A 44 -5.73 -0.71 7.16
N TRP A 45 -5.59 -0.70 8.48
CA TRP A 45 -5.20 0.48 9.24
C TRP A 45 -4.04 0.18 10.19
N PRO A 46 -2.95 0.97 10.20
CA PRO A 46 -1.84 0.71 11.09
C PRO A 46 -2.21 0.94 12.55
N ALA A 47 -1.77 0.06 13.44
CA ALA A 47 -2.14 0.11 14.86
C ALA A 47 -1.60 1.34 15.61
N PHE A 48 -0.58 2.00 15.07
CA PHE A 48 -0.04 3.23 15.63
C PHE A 48 -0.88 4.48 15.29
N ALA A 49 -1.78 4.39 14.29
CA ALA A 49 -2.61 5.51 13.88
C ALA A 49 -3.95 5.49 14.61
N ALA A 50 -4.44 6.67 15.01
CA ALA A 50 -5.76 6.80 15.60
C ALA A 50 -6.84 6.32 14.61
N ILE A 51 -7.83 5.58 15.11
CA ILE A 51 -8.95 5.08 14.32
C ILE A 51 -9.90 6.26 14.03
N PRO A 52 -10.27 6.53 12.77
CA PRO A 52 -11.22 7.60 12.45
C PRO A 52 -12.62 7.31 13.01
N GLU A 53 -13.37 8.35 13.30
CA GLU A 53 -14.77 8.22 13.73
C GLU A 53 -15.62 7.53 12.65
N GLY A 54 -16.57 6.68 13.06
CA GLY A 54 -17.40 5.88 12.15
C GLY A 54 -16.72 4.61 11.61
N TRP A 55 -15.50 4.32 12.04
CA TRP A 55 -14.82 3.04 11.78
C TRP A 55 -14.71 2.23 13.06
N ARG A 56 -14.96 0.93 12.96
CA ARG A 56 -14.81 -0.03 14.07
C ARG A 56 -13.78 -1.09 13.74
N THR A 57 -13.09 -1.57 14.76
CA THR A 57 -12.13 -2.66 14.61
C THR A 57 -12.86 -3.98 14.39
N ALA A 58 -12.65 -4.61 13.23
CA ALA A 58 -13.17 -5.93 12.90
C ALA A 58 -12.17 -7.05 13.21
N CYS A 59 -10.87 -6.78 13.03
CA CYS A 59 -9.78 -7.70 13.34
C CYS A 59 -8.52 -6.92 13.78
N GLY A 60 -7.65 -7.55 14.59
CA GLY A 60 -6.37 -6.97 15.03
C GLY A 60 -6.35 -6.49 16.49
N PRO A 61 -5.18 -6.01 16.99
CA PRO A 61 -3.98 -5.75 16.21
C PRO A 61 -3.23 -7.04 15.89
N GLU A 62 -2.91 -7.27 14.62
CA GLU A 62 -2.29 -8.51 14.12
C GLU A 62 -1.27 -8.19 13.02
N SER A 63 -0.53 -9.21 12.54
CA SER A 63 0.36 -9.04 11.39
C SER A 63 -0.41 -8.65 10.11
N ARG A 64 0.27 -7.98 9.18
CA ARG A 64 -0.31 -7.59 7.89
C ARG A 64 -0.90 -8.78 7.15
N SER A 65 -0.17 -9.90 7.06
CA SER A 65 -0.64 -11.11 6.37
C SER A 65 -1.92 -11.67 7.00
N HIS A 66 -2.04 -11.66 8.32
CA HIS A 66 -3.24 -12.16 9.01
C HIS A 66 -4.45 -11.21 8.79
N CYS A 67 -4.22 -9.90 8.83
CA CYS A 67 -5.26 -8.91 8.51
C CYS A 67 -5.73 -9.02 7.06
N LEU A 68 -4.82 -9.21 6.11
CA LEU A 68 -5.16 -9.44 4.70
C LEU A 68 -5.95 -10.73 4.53
N GLN A 69 -5.54 -11.82 5.16
CA GLN A 69 -6.28 -13.08 5.14
C GLN A 69 -7.69 -12.93 5.74
N TYR A 70 -7.83 -12.15 6.83
CA TYR A 70 -9.14 -11.84 7.40
C TYR A 70 -10.02 -11.11 6.38
N ILE A 71 -9.48 -10.07 5.71
CA ILE A 71 -10.20 -9.33 4.66
C ILE A 71 -10.56 -10.27 3.50
N GLU A 72 -9.64 -11.09 2.99
CA GLU A 72 -9.90 -12.05 1.92
C GLU A 72 -10.98 -13.08 2.30
N SER A 73 -11.00 -13.50 3.56
CA SER A 73 -11.94 -14.50 4.08
C SER A 73 -13.32 -13.93 4.41
N HIS A 74 -13.41 -12.67 4.84
CA HIS A 74 -14.66 -12.02 5.27
C HIS A 74 -15.27 -11.15 4.17
N TRP A 75 -14.45 -10.57 3.29
CA TRP A 75 -14.88 -9.84 2.11
C TRP A 75 -15.05 -10.80 0.93
N GLN A 76 -15.86 -11.85 1.07
CA GLN A 76 -16.00 -12.89 0.03
C GLN A 76 -16.73 -12.42 -1.24
N ASP A 77 -17.33 -11.23 -1.25
CA ASP A 77 -18.01 -10.67 -2.44
C ASP A 77 -17.46 -9.29 -2.81
N ILE A 78 -16.18 -9.25 -3.17
CA ILE A 78 -15.46 -8.05 -3.66
C ILE A 78 -15.76 -7.72 -5.14
N ARG A 79 -16.70 -8.44 -5.78
CA ARG A 79 -16.98 -8.24 -7.21
C ARG A 79 -18.05 -7.15 -7.39
N PRO A 80 -17.81 -6.10 -8.18
CA PRO A 80 -18.89 -5.63 -9.03
C PRO A 80 -19.27 -6.79 -9.96
N LEU A 81 -20.57 -7.11 -10.09
CA LEU A 81 -21.16 -8.23 -10.85
C LEU A 81 -20.55 -8.50 -12.25
N SER A 82 -19.84 -7.54 -12.83
CA SER A 82 -19.32 -7.56 -14.21
C SER A 82 -18.00 -8.32 -14.44
N LEU A 83 -17.23 -8.70 -13.42
CA LEU A 83 -15.89 -9.31 -13.61
C LEU A 83 -15.81 -10.83 -13.37
N ARG A 84 -16.94 -11.57 -13.25
CA ARG A 84 -16.92 -13.05 -13.14
C ARG A 84 -16.52 -13.79 -14.44
N THR A 85 -16.32 -13.09 -15.57
CA THR A 85 -16.25 -13.73 -16.91
C THR A 85 -14.85 -13.87 -17.51
N LYS A 86 -13.75 -13.88 -16.75
CA LYS A 86 -12.42 -14.05 -17.38
C LYS A 86 -11.50 -15.08 -16.74
N LEU A 87 -12.08 -16.24 -16.37
CA LEU A 87 -11.35 -17.49 -16.13
C LEU A 87 -12.22 -18.67 -16.60
N ALA A 88 -12.54 -18.69 -17.90
CA ALA A 88 -13.00 -19.87 -18.63
C ALA A 88 -12.25 -19.94 -19.96
#